data_AF-A0A2V8M5W5-F1
#
_entry.id   AF-A0A2V8M5W5-F1
#
_cell.length_a   1.000
_cell.length_b   1.000
_cell.length_c   1.000
_cell.angle_alpha   90.00
_cell.angle_beta   90.00
_cell.angle_gamma   90.00
#
_symmetry.space_group_name_H-M   'P 1'
#
loop_
_entity.id
_entity.type
_entity.pdbx_description
1 polymer ?
#
loop_
_entity_poly.entity_id
_entity_poly.type
_entity_poly.pdbx_seq_one_letter_code
_entity_poly.pdbx_strand_id
1 'polypeptide(L)'
;MPAEHSIPEDSSRKIIIVVAVIAAVFIGGFFYLLLRKTVGVSQSPKLENAIRPGSPDWDKYQKLIALDDPEADEAKRALGDIVMTLHTTARNFTGRPIDGLEMRAAVVDHQNQVVRERTLVVIPGRRDELGPNKTMSVGINVEGFTDSDDRANIKMEVTGFRFR
;
A
#
# COMPACT_ATOMS: atom_id res chain seq x y z
N MET A 1 34.60 14.38 -64.10
CA MET A 1 35.02 14.82 -62.76
C MET A 1 33.74 14.95 -61.91
N PRO A 2 33.64 14.25 -60.77
CA PRO A 2 32.39 14.13 -60.02
C PRO A 2 32.06 15.42 -59.26
N ALA A 3 30.77 15.76 -59.19
CA ALA A 3 30.25 16.90 -58.44
C ALA A 3 30.23 16.57 -56.94
N GLU A 4 31.00 17.31 -56.15
CA GLU A 4 30.90 17.30 -54.69
C GLU A 4 29.56 17.91 -54.26
N HIS A 5 28.76 17.11 -53.56
CA HIS A 5 27.55 17.59 -52.89
C HIS A 5 27.95 18.01 -51.47
N SER A 6 28.22 19.30 -51.27
CA SER A 6 28.45 19.86 -49.95
C SER A 6 27.11 19.97 -49.21
N ILE A 7 26.91 19.11 -48.20
CA ILE A 7 25.76 19.26 -47.30
C ILE A 7 26.00 20.53 -46.46
N PRO A 8 25.05 21.49 -46.44
CA PRO A 8 25.22 22.72 -45.69
C PRO A 8 25.34 22.42 -44.18
N GLU A 9 26.55 22.64 -43.65
CA GLU A 9 26.97 22.24 -42.29
C GLU A 9 26.18 22.93 -41.17
N ASP A 10 25.53 24.07 -41.47
CA ASP A 10 24.78 24.86 -40.49
C ASP A 10 23.35 24.34 -40.27
N SER A 11 22.76 23.71 -41.29
CA SER A 11 21.43 23.08 -41.21
C SER A 11 21.49 21.78 -40.39
N SER A 12 22.54 20.99 -40.60
CA SER A 12 22.74 19.74 -39.86
C SER A 12 23.00 19.97 -38.37
N ARG A 13 23.78 20.99 -37.99
CA ARG A 13 24.00 21.37 -36.58
C ARG A 13 22.70 21.78 -35.88
N LYS A 14 21.86 22.59 -36.54
CA LYS A 14 20.54 22.98 -36.00
C LYS A 14 19.62 21.78 -35.83
N ILE A 15 19.58 20.87 -36.80
CA ILE A 15 18.78 19.63 -36.73
C ILE A 15 19.28 18.74 -35.57
N ILE A 16 20.59 18.57 -35.42
CA ILE A 16 21.18 17.77 -34.33
C ILE A 16 20.80 18.34 -32.96
N ILE A 17 20.87 19.67 -32.79
CA ILE A 17 20.50 20.33 -31.53
C ILE A 17 19.00 20.14 -31.23
N VAL A 18 18.13 20.31 -32.21
CA VAL A 18 16.68 20.12 -32.03
C VAL A 18 16.37 18.66 -31.66
N VAL A 19 17.00 17.69 -32.32
CA VAL A 19 16.84 16.26 -32.01
C VAL A 19 17.34 15.93 -30.60
N ALA A 20 18.47 16.50 -30.19
CA ALA A 20 19.03 16.30 -28.85
C ALA A 20 18.10 16.83 -27.74
N VAL A 21 17.49 18.00 -27.94
CA VAL A 21 16.53 18.58 -26.98
C VAL A 21 15.27 17.71 -26.88
N ILE A 22 14.72 17.26 -28.01
CA ILE A 22 13.55 16.38 -28.03
C ILE A 22 13.88 15.06 -27.30
N ALA A 23 15.03 14.46 -27.59
CA ALA A 23 15.47 13.24 -26.92
C ALA A 23 15.61 13.44 -25.39
N ALA A 24 16.18 14.56 -24.95
CA ALA A 24 16.32 14.87 -23.52
C ALA A 24 14.95 15.02 -22.82
N VAL A 25 13.97 15.67 -23.46
CA VAL A 25 12.61 15.79 -22.94
C VAL A 25 11.91 14.44 -22.88
N PHE A 26 12.08 13.59 -23.89
CA PHE A 26 11.53 12.23 -23.89
C PHE A 26 12.14 11.37 -22.80
N ILE A 27 13.47 11.41 -22.64
CA ILE A 27 14.16 10.67 -21.58
C ILE A 27 13.71 11.18 -20.21
N GLY A 28 13.69 12.51 -19.99
CA GLY A 28 13.24 13.11 -18.74
C GLY A 28 11.78 12.77 -18.41
N GLY A 29 10.89 12.87 -19.40
CA GLY A 29 9.47 12.50 -19.24
C GLY A 29 9.29 11.00 -18.99
N PHE A 30 10.06 10.16 -19.66
CA PHE A 30 10.04 8.71 -19.46
C PHE A 30 10.53 8.32 -18.07
N PHE A 31 11.65 8.89 -17.60
CA PHE A 31 12.14 8.67 -16.23
C PHE A 31 11.16 9.21 -15.18
N TYR A 32 10.56 10.38 -15.41
CA TYR A 32 9.53 10.92 -14.52
C TYR A 32 8.30 10.00 -14.41
N LEU A 33 7.85 9.43 -15.52
CA LEU A 33 6.76 8.44 -15.53
C LEU A 33 7.15 7.13 -14.85
N LEU A 34 8.39 6.67 -15.01
CA LEU A 34 8.91 5.47 -14.33
C LEU A 34 8.99 5.68 -12.81
N LEU A 35 9.50 6.83 -12.37
CA LEU A 35 9.57 7.23 -10.95
C LEU A 35 8.18 7.35 -10.31
N ARG A 36 7.16 7.76 -11.07
CA ARG A 36 5.77 7.81 -10.58
C ARG A 36 5.12 6.43 -10.47
N LYS A 37 5.58 5.44 -11.26
CA LYS A 37 5.06 4.06 -11.26
C LYS A 37 5.71 3.14 -10.23
N THR A 38 6.85 3.51 -9.65
CA THR A 38 7.55 2.70 -8.63
C THR A 38 6.99 2.85 -7.21
N VAL A 39 5.87 3.56 -7.01
CA VAL A 39 4.99 3.28 -5.86
C VAL A 39 4.30 1.96 -6.14
N GLY A 40 5.05 0.87 -6.00
CA GLY A 40 4.55 -0.48 -6.11
C GLY A 40 3.45 -0.65 -5.08
N VAL A 41 2.19 -0.56 -5.52
CA VAL A 41 1.05 -1.11 -4.80
C VAL A 41 1.34 -2.61 -4.75
N SER A 42 2.01 -3.07 -3.70
CA SER A 42 2.09 -4.50 -3.43
C SER A 42 0.65 -4.97 -3.39
N GLN A 43 0.23 -5.76 -4.39
CA GLN A 43 -1.07 -6.39 -4.37
C GLN A 43 -1.08 -7.31 -3.15
N SER A 44 -1.55 -6.76 -2.04
CA SER A 44 -1.66 -7.49 -0.80
C SER A 44 -2.58 -8.69 -1.05
N PRO A 45 -2.24 -9.89 -0.56
CA PRO A 45 -3.08 -11.06 -0.72
C PRO A 45 -4.51 -10.70 -0.29
N LYS A 46 -5.48 -10.94 -1.19
CA LYS A 46 -6.88 -10.69 -0.88
C LYS A 46 -7.54 -11.98 -0.45
N LEU A 47 -8.34 -11.91 0.61
CA LEU A 47 -9.15 -13.02 1.05
C LEU A 47 -10.21 -13.36 -0.02
N GLU A 48 -10.20 -14.61 -0.49
CA GLU A 48 -11.19 -15.15 -1.42
C GLU A 48 -12.55 -15.38 -0.75
N ASN A 49 -13.64 -15.14 -1.48
CA ASN A 49 -15.02 -15.28 -1.01
C ASN A 49 -15.32 -14.46 0.27
N ALA A 50 -14.62 -13.35 0.45
CA ALA A 50 -14.84 -12.46 1.59
C ALA A 50 -16.08 -11.57 1.37
N ILE A 51 -16.84 -11.39 2.45
CA ILE A 51 -17.79 -10.29 2.62
C ILE A 51 -16.98 -9.00 2.72
N ARG A 52 -17.33 -8.01 1.90
CA ARG A 52 -16.56 -6.76 1.69
C ARG A 52 -17.45 -5.53 1.68
N PRO A 53 -16.88 -4.31 1.85
CA PRO A 53 -17.64 -3.07 1.70
C PRO A 53 -18.48 -3.08 0.41
N GLY A 54 -19.76 -2.73 0.53
CA GLY A 54 -20.72 -2.74 -0.58
C GLY A 54 -21.48 -4.06 -0.78
N SER A 55 -21.12 -5.14 -0.08
CA SER A 55 -21.95 -6.36 -0.06
C SER A 55 -23.12 -6.23 0.91
N PRO A 56 -24.28 -6.88 0.66
CA PRO A 56 -25.46 -6.75 1.52
C PRO A 56 -25.23 -7.14 2.98
N ASP A 57 -24.34 -8.12 3.21
CA ASP A 57 -24.03 -8.64 4.54
C ASP A 57 -22.96 -7.82 5.28
N TRP A 58 -22.28 -6.89 4.62
CA TRP A 58 -21.21 -6.09 5.23
C TRP A 58 -21.71 -5.27 6.40
N ASP A 59 -22.70 -4.41 6.18
CA ASP A 59 -23.21 -3.48 7.21
C ASP A 59 -23.86 -4.22 8.40
N LYS A 60 -24.32 -5.45 8.16
CA LYS A 60 -24.89 -6.31 9.19
C LYS A 60 -23.82 -6.80 10.16
N TYR A 61 -22.71 -7.32 9.65
CA TYR A 61 -21.72 -8.04 10.47
C TYR A 61 -20.45 -7.25 10.77
N GLN A 62 -20.04 -6.30 9.94
CA GLN A 62 -18.79 -5.55 10.13
C GLN A 62 -18.74 -4.87 11.50
N LYS A 63 -19.84 -4.23 11.91
CA LYS A 63 -19.96 -3.58 13.24
C LYS A 63 -19.89 -4.54 14.43
N LEU A 64 -20.05 -5.84 14.18
CA LEU A 64 -19.94 -6.90 15.18
C LEU A 64 -18.52 -7.49 15.24
N ILE A 65 -17.61 -7.05 14.36
CA ILE A 65 -16.19 -7.37 14.42
C ILE A 65 -15.49 -6.13 14.96
N ALA A 66 -15.41 -6.03 16.28
CA ALA A 66 -14.85 -4.87 16.96
C ALA A 66 -13.32 -4.94 16.99
N LEU A 67 -12.68 -3.79 16.81
CA LEU A 67 -11.24 -3.60 17.01
C LEU A 67 -11.06 -2.66 18.20
N ASP A 68 -10.16 -3.02 19.10
CA ASP A 68 -9.72 -2.09 20.15
C ASP A 68 -8.85 -0.97 19.52
N ASP A 69 -8.67 0.16 20.21
CA ASP A 69 -7.84 1.26 19.71
C ASP A 69 -6.44 0.76 19.37
N PRO A 70 -5.90 1.09 18.18
CA PRO A 70 -4.64 0.54 17.75
C PRO A 70 -3.48 1.23 18.46
N GLU A 71 -2.42 0.46 18.71
CA GLU A 71 -1.13 0.92 19.22
C GLU A 71 -0.05 0.68 18.16
N ALA A 72 1.10 1.35 18.26
CA ALA A 72 2.21 1.11 17.34
C ALA A 72 3.56 1.11 18.05
N ASP A 73 4.40 0.16 17.66
CA ASP A 73 5.82 0.12 17.96
C ASP A 73 6.61 0.54 16.73
N GLU A 74 7.65 1.36 16.90
CA GLU A 74 8.54 1.79 15.82
C GLU A 74 9.95 1.19 16.01
N ALA A 75 10.52 0.65 14.93
CA ALA A 75 11.88 0.13 14.91
C ALA A 75 12.64 0.58 13.66
N LYS A 76 13.81 1.17 13.86
CA LYS A 76 14.75 1.50 12.78
C LYS A 76 15.59 0.27 12.44
N ARG A 77 15.57 -0.14 11.17
CA ARG A 77 16.34 -1.28 10.67
C ARG A 77 17.75 -0.84 10.27
N ALA A 78 18.66 -1.81 10.19
CA ALA A 78 20.05 -1.58 9.80
C ALA A 78 20.21 -0.99 8.38
N LEU A 79 19.22 -1.20 7.50
CA LEU A 79 19.19 -0.65 6.15
C LEU A 79 18.73 0.82 6.10
N GLY A 80 18.43 1.43 7.26
CA GLY A 80 18.05 2.83 7.38
C GLY A 80 16.56 3.10 7.22
N ASP A 81 15.76 2.11 6.83
CA ASP A 81 14.31 2.20 6.83
C ASP A 81 13.72 2.01 8.24
N ILE A 82 12.57 2.62 8.46
CA ILE A 82 11.78 2.47 9.66
C ILE A 82 10.61 1.53 9.37
N VAL A 83 10.32 0.66 10.33
CA VAL A 83 9.15 -0.20 10.34
C VAL A 83 8.31 0.06 11.57
N MET A 84 7.02 0.20 11.35
CA MET A 84 6.03 0.30 12.41
C MET A 84 5.24 -1.00 12.49
N THR A 85 5.11 -1.57 13.67
CA THR A 85 4.18 -2.67 13.93
C THR A 85 2.94 -2.10 14.58
N LEU A 86 1.82 -2.15 13.87
CA LEU A 86 0.52 -1.70 14.38
C LEU A 86 -0.20 -2.88 15.03
N HIS A 87 -0.61 -2.70 16.28
CA HIS A 87 -1.24 -3.69 17.14
C HIS A 87 -2.68 -3.32 17.44
N THR A 88 -3.58 -4.31 17.44
CA THR A 88 -4.95 -4.16 17.95
C THR A 88 -5.45 -5.52 18.47
N THR A 89 -6.58 -5.53 19.15
CA THR A 89 -7.33 -6.74 19.47
C THR A 89 -8.60 -6.79 18.65
N ALA A 90 -8.75 -7.83 17.82
CA ALA A 90 -9.97 -8.11 17.09
C ALA A 90 -10.90 -8.99 17.93
N ARG A 91 -12.21 -8.67 17.92
CA ARG A 91 -13.24 -9.29 18.76
C ARG A 91 -14.46 -9.66 17.93
N ASN A 92 -14.90 -10.91 18.02
CA ASN A 92 -15.99 -11.44 17.20
C ASN A 92 -17.32 -11.51 17.98
N PHE A 93 -18.26 -10.62 17.68
CA PHE A 93 -19.62 -10.63 18.20
C PHE A 93 -20.68 -11.07 17.18
N THR A 94 -20.27 -11.69 16.08
CA THR A 94 -21.19 -12.06 14.98
C THR A 94 -22.06 -13.27 15.29
N GLY A 95 -21.75 -14.01 16.37
CA GLY A 95 -22.37 -15.30 16.69
C GLY A 95 -21.90 -16.46 15.79
N ARG A 96 -21.00 -16.22 14.84
CA ARG A 96 -20.46 -17.23 13.91
C ARG A 96 -18.93 -17.25 13.95
N PRO A 97 -18.29 -18.42 13.77
CA PRO A 97 -16.83 -18.47 13.63
C PRO A 97 -16.39 -17.74 12.35
N ILE A 98 -15.39 -16.87 12.49
CA ILE A 98 -14.73 -16.19 11.37
C ILE A 98 -13.51 -17.03 10.98
N ASP A 99 -13.53 -17.61 9.79
CA ASP A 99 -12.45 -18.43 9.23
C ASP A 99 -11.60 -17.68 8.20
N GLY A 100 -11.99 -16.43 7.91
CA GLY A 100 -11.27 -15.52 7.06
C GLY A 100 -11.38 -14.10 7.60
N LEU A 101 -10.26 -13.44 7.84
CA LEU A 101 -10.25 -12.05 8.30
C LEU A 101 -9.13 -11.31 7.58
N GLU A 102 -9.47 -10.21 6.93
CA GLU A 102 -8.57 -9.34 6.21
C GLU A 102 -8.63 -7.96 6.85
N MET A 103 -7.45 -7.41 7.14
CA MET A 103 -7.31 -6.13 7.82
C MET A 103 -6.30 -5.25 7.12
N ARG A 104 -6.56 -3.95 7.15
CA ARG A 104 -5.66 -2.90 6.69
C ARG A 104 -5.13 -2.13 7.88
N ALA A 105 -3.82 -1.94 7.89
CA ALA A 105 -3.11 -1.06 8.81
C ALA A 105 -2.54 0.11 8.00
N ALA A 106 -2.86 1.34 8.39
CA ALA A 106 -2.43 2.56 7.73
C ALA A 106 -1.87 3.55 8.74
N VAL A 107 -0.80 4.24 8.34
CA VAL A 107 -0.24 5.39 9.06
C VAL A 107 -0.56 6.62 8.23
N VAL A 108 -1.10 7.65 8.90
CA VAL A 108 -1.56 8.88 8.26
C VAL A 108 -0.86 10.11 8.82
N ASP A 109 -0.72 11.13 7.98
CA ASP A 109 -0.15 12.43 8.34
C ASP A 109 -1.15 13.33 9.08
N HIS A 110 -0.71 14.54 9.46
CA HIS A 110 -1.57 15.52 10.13
C HIS A 110 -2.75 16.00 9.26
N GLN A 111 -2.72 15.78 7.94
CA GLN A 111 -3.78 16.07 6.99
C GLN A 111 -4.66 14.85 6.68
N ASN A 112 -4.53 13.78 7.46
CA ASN A 112 -5.23 12.49 7.27
C ASN A 112 -4.92 11.79 5.93
N GLN A 113 -3.83 12.14 5.23
CA GLN A 113 -3.40 11.41 4.05
C GLN A 113 -2.61 10.17 4.46
N VAL A 114 -2.78 9.09 3.70
CA VAL A 114 -2.04 7.85 3.94
C VAL A 114 -0.58 8.03 3.55
N VAL A 115 0.29 7.89 4.53
CA VAL A 115 1.74 7.92 4.34
C VAL A 115 2.21 6.55 3.85
N ARG A 116 1.80 5.50 4.56
CA ARG A 116 1.99 4.10 4.18
C ARG A 116 0.85 3.26 4.72
N GLU A 117 0.60 2.15 4.05
CA GLU A 117 -0.38 1.17 4.48
C GLU A 117 0.01 -0.24 4.06
N ARG A 118 -0.59 -1.21 4.72
CA ARG A 118 -0.50 -2.63 4.37
C ARG A 118 -1.83 -3.30 4.66
N THR A 119 -2.29 -4.11 3.72
CA THR A 119 -3.43 -5.01 3.92
C THR A 119 -2.91 -6.43 4.08
N LEU A 120 -3.50 -7.21 4.99
CA LEU A 120 -3.09 -8.57 5.24
C LEU A 120 -4.30 -9.44 5.59
N VAL A 121 -4.29 -10.66 5.08
CA VAL A 121 -5.18 -11.74 5.54
C VAL A 121 -4.62 -12.28 6.85
N VAL A 122 -5.27 -11.95 7.96
CA VAL A 122 -4.85 -12.32 9.33
C VAL A 122 -5.43 -13.68 9.76
N ILE A 123 -6.54 -14.10 9.15
CA ILE A 123 -7.12 -15.45 9.25
C ILE A 123 -7.39 -15.96 7.83
N PRO A 124 -6.96 -17.19 7.47
CA PRO A 124 -6.07 -18.03 8.27
C PRO A 124 -4.68 -17.38 8.40
N GLY A 125 -4.03 -17.62 9.53
CA GLY A 125 -2.71 -17.06 9.83
C GLY A 125 -2.05 -17.85 10.95
N ARG A 126 -1.82 -17.21 12.11
CA ARG A 126 -1.40 -17.93 13.34
C ARG A 126 -2.52 -18.76 13.97
N ARG A 127 -3.77 -18.48 13.58
CA ARG A 127 -4.97 -19.20 13.99
C ARG A 127 -5.80 -19.48 12.74
N ASP A 128 -6.50 -20.60 12.74
CA ASP A 128 -7.37 -21.00 11.64
C ASP A 128 -8.76 -20.34 11.71
N GLU A 129 -9.16 -19.87 12.89
CA GLU A 129 -10.44 -19.18 13.08
C GLU A 129 -10.45 -18.28 14.33
N LEU A 130 -11.41 -17.36 14.34
CA LEU A 130 -11.83 -16.57 15.49
C LEU A 130 -13.26 -16.95 15.85
N GLY A 131 -13.42 -17.79 16.88
CA GLY A 131 -14.74 -18.27 17.33
C GLY A 131 -15.67 -17.15 17.85
N PRO A 132 -16.97 -17.44 18.00
CA PRO A 132 -17.94 -16.49 18.55
C PRO A 132 -17.56 -16.02 19.96
N ASN A 133 -17.70 -14.72 20.21
CA ASN A 133 -17.37 -14.04 21.46
C ASN A 133 -15.91 -14.22 21.91
N LYS A 134 -15.00 -14.53 20.98
CA LYS A 134 -13.56 -14.62 21.24
C LYS A 134 -12.83 -13.40 20.72
N THR A 135 -11.61 -13.23 21.24
CA THR A 135 -10.66 -12.20 20.86
C THR A 135 -9.36 -12.79 20.32
N MET A 136 -8.66 -11.99 19.53
CA MET A 136 -7.28 -12.26 19.13
C MET A 136 -6.49 -10.96 18.98
N SER A 137 -5.22 -10.99 19.38
CA SER A 137 -4.29 -9.91 19.09
C SER A 137 -3.85 -10.00 17.63
N VAL A 138 -3.84 -8.87 16.95
CA VAL A 138 -3.41 -8.69 15.56
C VAL A 138 -2.25 -7.72 15.54
N GLY A 139 -1.19 -8.08 14.82
CA GLY A 139 -0.05 -7.20 14.55
C GLY A 139 0.24 -7.16 13.06
N ILE A 140 0.32 -5.97 12.46
CA ILE A 140 0.64 -5.78 11.05
C ILE A 140 1.86 -4.86 10.94
N ASN A 141 2.93 -5.36 10.31
CA ASN A 141 4.14 -4.58 10.05
C ASN A 141 3.95 -3.71 8.80
N VAL A 142 4.00 -2.40 8.95
CA VAL A 142 4.03 -1.43 7.87
C VAL A 142 5.48 -0.96 7.72
N GLU A 143 6.04 -1.10 6.52
CA GLU A 143 7.47 -0.94 6.27
C GLU A 143 7.77 0.20 5.30
N GLY A 144 9.04 0.62 5.26
CA GLY A 144 9.52 1.60 4.28
C GLY A 144 9.27 3.05 4.68
N PHE A 145 9.21 3.33 5.99
CA PHE A 145 9.20 4.69 6.50
C PHE A 145 10.61 5.29 6.53
N THR A 146 10.68 6.62 6.48
CA THR A 146 11.89 7.42 6.64
C THR A 146 11.78 8.36 7.84
N ASP A 147 12.91 8.87 8.34
CA ASP A 147 12.90 9.83 9.46
C ASP A 147 12.11 11.12 9.11
N SER A 148 11.97 11.44 7.82
CA SER A 148 11.24 12.62 7.32
C SER A 148 9.73 12.41 7.10
N ASP A 149 9.23 11.18 7.19
CA ASP A 149 7.81 10.93 6.98
C ASP A 149 6.98 11.48 8.16
N ASP A 150 5.95 12.26 7.86
CA ASP A 150 4.99 12.74 8.86
C ASP A 150 4.06 11.59 9.29
N ARG A 151 4.16 11.14 10.55
CA ARG A 151 3.46 9.97 11.09
C ARG A 151 2.57 10.39 12.27
N ALA A 152 1.53 11.15 11.97
CA ALA A 152 0.69 11.78 12.99
C ALA A 152 -0.27 10.81 13.68
N ASN A 153 -0.82 9.84 12.96
CA ASN A 153 -1.84 8.93 13.51
C ASN A 153 -1.82 7.55 12.82
N ILE A 154 -2.44 6.56 13.46
CA ILE A 154 -2.54 5.18 13.00
C ILE A 154 -3.99 4.73 12.89
N LYS A 155 -4.28 3.88 11.91
CA LYS A 155 -5.61 3.34 11.65
C LYS A 155 -5.51 1.86 11.35
N MET A 156 -6.28 1.04 12.04
CA MET A 156 -6.49 -0.36 11.71
C MET A 156 -7.97 -0.61 11.45
N GLU A 157 -8.29 -1.28 10.36
CA GLU A 157 -9.67 -1.55 9.96
C GLU A 157 -9.83 -2.93 9.32
N VAL A 158 -11.02 -3.49 9.46
CA VAL A 158 -11.41 -4.72 8.75
C VAL A 158 -11.77 -4.34 7.32
N THR A 159 -11.16 -5.02 6.34
CA THR A 159 -11.42 -4.80 4.89
C THR A 159 -12.10 -5.98 4.22
N GLY A 160 -12.18 -7.12 4.92
CA GLY A 160 -12.87 -8.31 4.46
C GLY A 160 -13.00 -9.35 5.58
N PHE A 161 -14.07 -10.12 5.57
CA PHE A 161 -14.21 -11.26 6.47
C PHE A 161 -15.02 -12.38 5.81
N ARG A 162 -14.81 -13.61 6.27
CA ARG A 162 -15.52 -14.80 5.83
C ARG A 162 -15.91 -15.62 7.05
N PHE A 163 -17.10 -16.22 6.97
CA PHE A 163 -17.57 -17.16 7.96
C PHE A 163 -17.38 -18.59 7.47
N ARG A 164 -17.18 -19.50 8.42
CA ARG A 164 -17.36 -20.93 8.16
C ARG A 164 -18.84 -21.28 7.97
#